data_AF-A0A257Y850-F1
#
_entry.id   AF-A0A257Y850-F1
#
_cell.length_a   1.000
_cell.length_b   1.000
_cell.length_c   1.000
_cell.angle_alpha   90.00
_cell.angle_beta   90.00
_cell.angle_gamma   90.00
#
_symmetry.space_group_name_H-M   'P 1'
#
loop_
_entity.id
_entity.type
_entity.pdbx_description
1 polymer ?
#
loop_
_entity_poly.entity_id
_entity_poly.type
_entity_poly.pdbx_seq_one_letter_code
_entity_poly.pdbx_strand_id
1 'polypeptide(L)'
;PLTFVAPQPGRLAFARLRSWTASLAYVGRETNHTLALTELGARTPKRSLIIIFTDFVDTTSAELMIENIGLLAKRHLIIFVTIRDPELEALADHPPEDLDSIATLVAANQWVQDRRRVLERLVRLGVTIVDARPGTVTAQLISTYLDIKARDLI
;
A
#
# COMPACT_ATOMS: atom_id res chain seq x y z
N PRO A 1 -16.20 11.24 1.07
CA PRO A 1 -17.00 9.99 1.08
C PRO A 1 -16.10 8.76 1.20
N LEU A 2 -16.40 7.85 2.12
CA LEU A 2 -15.82 6.50 2.11
C LEU A 2 -16.60 5.68 1.07
N THR A 3 -15.93 5.36 -0.02
CA THR A 3 -16.50 4.62 -1.14
C THR A 3 -16.26 3.12 -0.90
N PHE A 4 -17.33 2.32 -0.84
CA PHE A 4 -17.25 0.88 -0.60
C PHE A 4 -18.13 0.11 -1.59
N VAL A 5 -17.59 -0.98 -2.14
CA VAL A 5 -18.35 -1.96 -2.93
C VAL A 5 -18.34 -3.29 -2.20
N ALA A 6 -19.52 -3.79 -1.84
CA ALA A 6 -19.63 -5.09 -1.19
C ALA A 6 -19.16 -6.22 -2.13
N PRO A 7 -18.48 -7.25 -1.60
CA PRO A 7 -18.09 -8.40 -2.40
C PRO A 7 -19.34 -9.11 -2.94
N GLN A 8 -19.31 -9.48 -4.22
CA GLN A 8 -20.37 -10.24 -4.87
C GLN A 8 -19.78 -11.44 -5.60
N PRO A 9 -20.49 -12.59 -5.62
CA PRO A 9 -20.04 -13.75 -6.36
C PRO A 9 -20.23 -13.56 -7.88
N GLY A 10 -19.47 -14.33 -8.65
CA GLY A 10 -19.67 -14.48 -10.09
C GLY A 10 -18.95 -13.47 -10.98
N ARG A 11 -18.92 -13.75 -12.28
CA ARG A 11 -18.16 -13.00 -13.30
C ARG A 11 -18.57 -11.52 -13.40
N LEU A 12 -19.84 -11.21 -13.14
CA LEU A 12 -20.37 -9.84 -13.20
C LEU A 12 -19.82 -8.92 -12.10
N ALA A 13 -19.35 -9.48 -10.98
CA ALA A 13 -18.75 -8.71 -9.90
C ALA A 13 -17.50 -7.94 -10.37
N PHE A 14 -16.69 -8.56 -11.24
CA PHE A 14 -15.49 -7.91 -11.79
C PHE A 14 -15.84 -6.71 -12.69
N ALA A 15 -16.84 -6.86 -13.56
CA ALA A 15 -17.28 -5.77 -14.42
C ALA A 15 -17.80 -4.56 -13.60
N ARG A 16 -18.52 -4.83 -12.51
CA ARG A 16 -18.98 -3.80 -11.56
C ARG A 16 -17.82 -3.14 -10.83
N LEU A 17 -16.90 -3.94 -10.28
CA LEU A 17 -15.70 -3.41 -9.61
C LEU A 17 -14.90 -2.50 -10.55
N ARG A 18 -14.66 -2.93 -11.79
CA ARG A 18 -13.96 -2.13 -12.81
C ARG A 18 -14.69 -0.83 -13.14
N SER A 19 -16.01 -0.90 -13.36
CA SER A 19 -16.82 0.29 -13.64
C SER A 19 -16.79 1.26 -12.46
N TRP A 20 -16.79 0.74 -11.24
CA TRP A 20 -16.75 1.54 -10.02
C TRP A 20 -15.38 2.19 -9.81
N THR A 21 -14.28 1.44 -9.95
CA THR A 21 -12.93 2.01 -9.83
C THR A 21 -12.66 3.05 -10.90
N ALA A 22 -13.22 2.89 -12.11
CA ALA A 22 -13.13 3.90 -13.17
C ALA A 22 -13.84 5.22 -12.83
N SER A 23 -14.77 5.22 -11.87
CA SER A 23 -15.47 6.43 -11.41
C SER A 23 -14.73 7.18 -10.28
N LEU A 24 -13.64 6.62 -9.77
CA LEU A 24 -12.85 7.26 -8.71
C LEU A 24 -12.11 8.47 -9.29
N ALA A 25 -12.39 9.64 -8.73
CA ALA A 25 -11.69 10.88 -9.05
C ALA A 25 -10.58 11.15 -8.04
N TYR A 26 -9.54 11.84 -8.49
CA TYR A 26 -8.52 12.38 -7.59
C TYR A 26 -9.13 13.44 -6.67
N VAL A 27 -8.74 13.42 -5.40
CA VAL A 27 -9.16 14.41 -4.40
C VAL A 27 -7.93 14.88 -3.66
N GLY A 28 -7.73 16.20 -3.55
CA GLY A 28 -6.63 16.83 -2.80
C GLY A 28 -6.84 16.80 -1.29
N ARG A 29 -7.07 15.62 -0.72
CA ARG A 29 -7.20 15.40 0.71
C ARG A 29 -6.35 14.21 1.11
N GLU A 30 -5.69 14.34 2.25
CA GLU A 30 -4.87 13.28 2.83
C GLU A 30 -5.67 11.99 3.10
N THR A 31 -4.98 10.86 2.94
CA THR A 31 -5.54 9.53 3.19
C THR A 31 -5.70 9.31 4.69
N ASN A 32 -6.93 9.02 5.14
CA ASN A 32 -7.16 8.59 6.51
C ASN A 32 -7.11 7.06 6.61
N HIS A 33 -5.90 6.51 6.80
CA HIS A 33 -5.67 5.07 6.89
C HIS A 33 -6.41 4.43 8.06
N THR A 34 -6.40 5.08 9.23
CA THR A 34 -7.08 4.59 10.45
C THR A 34 -8.55 4.34 10.19
N LEU A 35 -9.26 5.34 9.66
CA LEU A 35 -10.68 5.23 9.35
C LEU A 35 -10.95 4.14 8.31
N ALA A 36 -10.18 4.11 7.22
CA ALA A 36 -10.36 3.14 6.15
C ALA A 36 -10.14 1.69 6.62
N LEU A 37 -9.08 1.44 7.40
CA LEU A 37 -8.72 0.11 7.88
C LEU A 37 -9.66 -0.37 9.00
N THR A 38 -10.12 0.53 9.86
CA THR A 38 -11.13 0.23 10.89
C THR A 38 -12.45 -0.19 10.24
N GLU A 39 -12.93 0.59 9.26
CA GLU A 39 -14.13 0.29 8.50
C GLU A 39 -14.01 -1.02 7.71
N LEU A 40 -12.85 -1.26 7.10
CA LEU A 40 -12.57 -2.52 6.41
C LEU A 40 -12.69 -3.70 7.37
N GLY A 41 -12.03 -3.63 8.52
CA GLY A 41 -12.08 -4.68 9.55
C GLY A 41 -13.49 -4.98 10.03
N ALA A 42 -14.30 -3.94 10.27
CA ALA A 42 -15.70 -4.08 10.67
C ALA A 42 -16.56 -4.78 9.59
N ARG A 43 -16.22 -4.58 8.31
CA ARG A 43 -16.96 -5.12 7.16
C ARG A 43 -16.44 -6.49 6.68
N THR A 44 -15.30 -6.96 7.18
CA THR A 44 -14.72 -8.27 6.85
C THR A 44 -14.68 -9.21 8.06
N PRO A 45 -15.83 -9.71 8.54
CA PRO A 45 -15.89 -10.54 9.75
C PRO A 45 -15.45 -11.99 9.51
N LYS A 46 -14.83 -12.32 8.38
CA LYS A 46 -14.29 -13.65 8.03
C LYS A 46 -12.85 -13.48 7.57
N ARG A 47 -12.03 -14.52 7.73
CA ARG A 47 -10.66 -14.53 7.20
C ARG A 47 -10.72 -14.28 5.69
N SER A 48 -9.90 -13.35 5.22
CA SER A 48 -9.87 -12.89 3.83
C SER A 48 -8.45 -12.56 3.43
N LEU A 49 -8.18 -12.64 2.12
CA LEU A 49 -7.05 -11.95 1.51
C LEU A 49 -7.41 -10.47 1.32
N ILE A 50 -6.61 -9.58 1.90
CA ILE A 50 -6.76 -8.13 1.76
C ILE A 50 -5.57 -7.60 0.98
N ILE A 51 -5.83 -6.86 -0.10
CA ILE A 51 -4.80 -6.21 -0.92
C ILE A 51 -4.96 -4.71 -0.76
N ILE A 52 -3.94 -4.05 -0.19
CA ILE A 52 -3.95 -2.63 0.13
C ILE A 52 -3.04 -1.92 -0.86
N PHE A 53 -3.60 -1.09 -1.74
CA PHE A 53 -2.83 -0.20 -2.62
C PHE A 53 -2.71 1.16 -1.94
N THR A 54 -1.54 1.47 -1.42
CA THR A 54 -1.37 2.72 -0.68
C THR A 54 0.10 3.12 -0.57
N ASP A 55 0.30 4.39 -0.20
CA ASP A 55 1.59 4.94 0.18
C ASP A 55 1.39 5.89 1.37
N PHE A 56 2.47 6.36 1.97
CA PHE A 56 2.45 7.26 3.12
C PHE A 56 3.35 8.47 2.88
N VAL A 57 2.90 9.62 3.37
CA VAL A 57 3.56 10.91 3.12
C VAL A 57 4.45 11.31 4.30
N ASP A 58 4.11 10.86 5.51
CA ASP A 58 4.84 11.16 6.73
C ASP A 58 4.85 9.98 7.72
N THR A 59 5.75 10.04 8.69
CA THR A 59 5.96 8.99 9.69
C THR A 59 4.76 8.81 10.61
N THR A 60 4.03 9.87 10.97
CA THR A 60 2.88 9.80 11.87
C THR A 60 1.74 9.01 11.24
N SER A 61 1.39 9.34 10.00
CA SER A 61 0.37 8.61 9.24
C SER A 61 0.78 7.15 9.01
N ALA A 62 2.08 6.89 8.80
CA ALA A 62 2.60 5.54 8.68
C ALA A 62 2.47 4.73 9.98
N GLU A 63 2.77 5.30 11.15
CA GLU A 63 2.61 4.63 12.45
C GLU A 63 1.17 4.16 12.67
N LEU A 64 0.22 5.07 12.51
CA LEU A 64 -1.21 4.76 12.69
C LEU A 64 -1.67 3.69 11.69
N MET A 65 -1.18 3.75 10.45
CA MET A 65 -1.45 2.71 9.45
C MET A 65 -0.88 1.36 9.88
N ILE A 66 0.36 1.30 10.35
CA ILE A 66 1.02 0.06 10.81
C ILE A 66 0.24 -0.57 11.97
N GLU A 67 -0.20 0.22 12.94
CA GLU A 67 -1.01 -0.26 14.08
C GLU A 67 -2.30 -0.93 13.61
N ASN A 68 -3.04 -0.26 12.72
CA ASN A 68 -4.31 -0.78 12.19
C ASN A 68 -4.10 -2.01 11.30
N ILE A 69 -3.06 -2.02 10.46
CA ILE A 69 -2.69 -3.19 9.66
C ILE A 69 -2.32 -4.35 10.58
N GLY A 70 -1.60 -4.10 11.67
CA GLY A 70 -1.25 -5.13 12.66
C GLY A 70 -2.47 -5.78 13.29
N LEU A 71 -3.54 -5.03 13.54
CA LEU A 71 -4.81 -5.59 14.01
C LEU A 71 -5.47 -6.49 12.95
N LEU A 72 -5.51 -6.06 11.69
CA LEU A 72 -6.06 -6.85 10.59
C LEU A 72 -5.21 -8.11 10.33
N ALA A 73 -3.89 -8.01 10.40
CA ALA A 73 -2.95 -9.11 10.12
C ALA A 73 -3.09 -10.28 11.09
N LYS A 74 -3.63 -10.07 12.30
CA LYS A 74 -3.96 -11.15 13.24
C LYS A 74 -4.95 -12.17 12.68
N ARG A 75 -5.76 -11.76 11.69
CA ARG A 75 -6.84 -12.58 11.14
C ARG A 75 -6.75 -12.76 9.62
N HIS A 76 -6.33 -11.72 8.92
CA HIS A 76 -6.34 -11.65 7.47
C HIS A 76 -4.94 -11.85 6.90
N LEU A 77 -4.88 -12.45 5.72
CA LEU A 77 -3.65 -12.39 4.93
C LEU A 77 -3.63 -11.04 4.22
N ILE A 78 -2.54 -10.30 4.36
CA ILE A 78 -2.44 -8.94 3.81
C ILE A 78 -1.31 -8.88 2.78
N ILE A 79 -1.63 -8.36 1.60
CA ILE A 79 -0.66 -7.89 0.63
C ILE A 79 -0.70 -6.36 0.65
N PHE A 80 0.43 -5.74 0.95
CA PHE A 80 0.61 -4.30 0.89
C PHE A 80 1.34 -3.94 -0.39
N VAL A 81 0.68 -3.18 -1.26
CA VAL A 81 1.18 -2.78 -2.57
C VAL A 81 1.49 -1.29 -2.53
N THR A 82 2.75 -0.97 -2.80
CA THR A 82 3.24 0.41 -2.91
C THR A 82 4.09 0.54 -4.16
N ILE A 83 4.10 1.74 -4.73
CA ILE A 83 4.80 2.05 -5.98
C ILE A 83 5.95 2.98 -5.64
N ARG A 84 7.15 2.63 -6.10
CA ARG A 84 8.34 3.47 -5.96
C ARG A 84 8.24 4.72 -6.82
N ASP A 85 8.82 5.79 -6.33
CA ASP A 85 9.01 7.03 -7.08
C ASP A 85 10.45 7.08 -7.63
N PRO A 86 10.66 6.84 -8.94
CA PRO A 86 12.00 6.84 -9.52
C PRO A 86 12.66 8.22 -9.52
N GLU A 87 11.89 9.30 -9.54
CA GLU A 87 12.43 10.67 -9.51
C GLU A 87 13.00 10.96 -8.12
N LEU A 88 12.29 10.56 -7.07
CA LEU A 88 12.76 10.70 -5.70
C LEU A 88 13.95 9.77 -5.41
N GLU A 89 13.94 8.52 -5.91
CA GLU A 89 15.11 7.64 -5.82
C GLU A 89 16.35 8.27 -6.52
N ALA A 90 16.17 8.88 -7.70
CA ALA A 90 17.26 9.55 -8.39
C ALA A 90 17.82 10.75 -7.60
N LEU A 91 16.95 11.55 -6.98
CA LEU A 91 17.36 12.66 -6.11
C LEU A 91 18.22 12.21 -4.92
N ALA A 92 18.01 10.99 -4.42
CA ALA A 92 18.81 10.42 -3.34
C ALA A 92 20.19 9.92 -3.81
N ASP A 93 20.32 9.55 -5.08
CA ASP A 93 21.52 8.95 -5.68
C ASP A 93 22.45 9.97 -6.40
N HIS A 94 21.97 11.19 -6.66
CA HIS A 94 22.75 12.22 -7.35
C HIS A 94 23.57 13.10 -6.38
N PRO A 95 24.87 13.36 -6.67
CA PRO A 95 25.65 14.31 -5.89
C PRO A 95 25.09 15.74 -6.05
N PRO A 96 25.04 16.53 -4.97
CA PRO A 96 24.43 17.86 -5.01
C PRO A 96 25.32 18.84 -5.78
N GLU A 97 24.71 19.68 -6.61
CA GLU A 97 25.42 20.67 -7.44
C GLU A 97 25.57 22.02 -6.73
N ASP A 98 24.67 22.35 -5.81
CA ASP A 98 24.66 23.58 -5.02
C ASP A 98 24.17 23.37 -3.57
N LEU A 99 24.17 24.44 -2.77
CA LEU A 99 23.74 24.41 -1.36
C LEU A 99 22.26 24.02 -1.20
N ASP A 100 21.38 24.44 -2.12
CA ASP A 100 19.96 24.11 -2.07
C ASP A 100 19.73 22.62 -2.39
N SER A 101 20.54 22.05 -3.30
CA SER A 101 20.55 20.64 -3.64
C SER A 101 20.95 19.75 -2.46
N ILE A 102 21.77 20.25 -1.52
CA ILE A 102 22.11 19.50 -0.30
C ILE A 102 20.87 19.27 0.56
N ALA A 103 20.03 20.29 0.75
CA ALA A 103 18.81 20.17 1.56
C ALA A 103 17.85 19.15 0.94
N THR A 104 17.66 19.21 -0.38
CA THR A 104 16.83 18.26 -1.14
C THR A 104 17.37 16.83 -1.03
N LEU A 105 18.69 16.63 -1.19
CA LEU A 105 19.33 15.33 -1.07
C LEU A 105 19.15 14.70 0.32
N VAL A 106 19.30 15.51 1.38
CA VAL A 106 19.10 15.05 2.77
C VAL A 106 17.65 14.65 2.99
N ALA A 107 16.70 15.44 2.52
CA ALA A 107 15.28 15.13 2.63
C ALA A 107 14.90 13.85 1.86
N ALA A 108 15.40 13.70 0.63
CA ALA A 108 15.18 12.49 -0.18
C ALA A 108 15.74 11.24 0.51
N ASN A 109 16.98 11.32 1.02
CA ASN A 109 17.58 10.22 1.78
C ASN A 109 16.79 9.88 3.05
N GLN A 110 16.33 10.88 3.80
CA GLN A 110 15.50 10.66 4.97
C GLN A 110 14.21 9.92 4.62
N TRP A 111 13.52 10.34 3.54
CA TRP A 111 12.30 9.67 3.06
C TRP A 111 12.57 8.21 2.67
N VAL A 112 13.67 7.92 1.95
CA VAL A 112 14.04 6.54 1.57
C VAL A 112 14.24 5.67 2.81
N GLN A 113 14.91 6.20 3.84
CA GLN A 113 15.15 5.48 5.08
C GLN A 113 13.86 5.26 5.89
N ASP A 114 13.01 6.28 6.01
CA ASP A 114 11.73 6.16 6.70
C ASP A 114 10.81 5.17 6.00
N ARG A 115 10.76 5.22 4.67
CA ARG A 115 10.02 4.26 3.86
C ARG A 115 10.48 2.83 4.14
N ARG A 116 11.79 2.60 4.10
CA ARG A 116 12.38 1.28 4.39
C ARG A 116 11.98 0.78 5.78
N ARG A 117 12.06 1.63 6.81
CA ARG A 117 11.69 1.27 8.19
C ARG A 117 10.22 0.86 8.30
N VAL A 118 9.33 1.59 7.64
CA VAL A 118 7.88 1.27 7.61
C VAL A 118 7.64 -0.07 6.95
N LEU A 119 8.23 -0.33 5.78
CA LEU A 119 8.07 -1.60 5.07
C LEU A 119 8.63 -2.79 5.89
N GLU A 120 9.80 -2.63 6.50
CA GLU A 120 10.38 -3.66 7.38
C GLU A 120 9.48 -3.98 8.58
N ARG A 121 8.80 -2.99 9.14
CA ARG A 121 7.82 -3.20 10.22
C ARG A 121 6.59 -3.97 9.75
N LEU A 122 6.06 -3.63 8.58
CA LEU A 122 4.94 -4.36 7.99
C LEU A 122 5.32 -5.83 7.73
N VAL A 123 6.52 -6.10 7.22
CA VAL A 123 7.03 -7.49 7.07
C VAL A 123 7.06 -8.22 8.40
N ARG A 124 7.54 -7.58 9.49
CA ARG A 124 7.54 -8.17 10.83
C ARG A 124 6.14 -8.48 11.37
N LEU A 125 5.11 -7.80 10.87
CA LEU A 125 3.71 -8.08 11.17
C LEU A 125 3.11 -9.22 10.33
N GLY A 126 3.91 -9.88 9.47
CA GLY A 126 3.45 -10.95 8.59
C GLY A 126 2.77 -10.45 7.31
N VAL A 127 2.91 -9.16 6.99
CA VAL A 127 2.37 -8.56 5.77
C VAL A 127 3.28 -8.87 4.59
N THR A 128 2.70 -9.33 3.48
CA THR A 128 3.44 -9.52 2.23
C THR A 128 3.57 -8.19 1.50
N ILE A 129 4.78 -7.75 1.16
CA ILE A 129 5.01 -6.47 0.50
C ILE A 129 5.22 -6.68 -1.00
N VAL A 130 4.53 -5.87 -1.80
CA VAL A 130 4.81 -5.64 -3.21
C VAL A 130 5.27 -4.19 -3.36
N ASP A 131 6.58 -3.99 -3.37
CA ASP A 131 7.23 -2.69 -3.55
C ASP A 131 7.76 -2.59 -4.98
N ALA A 132 6.91 -2.07 -5.88
CA ALA A 132 7.08 -2.21 -7.31
C ALA A 132 7.47 -0.89 -7.99
N ARG A 133 8.22 -0.98 -9.09
CA ARG A 133 8.44 0.18 -9.98
C ARG A 133 7.19 0.46 -10.81
N PRO A 134 6.98 1.71 -11.27
CA PRO A 134 5.91 2.04 -12.21
C PRO A 134 5.88 1.06 -13.40
N GLY A 135 4.68 0.62 -13.77
CA GLY A 135 4.48 -0.36 -14.86
C GLY A 135 4.73 -1.83 -14.51
N THR A 136 5.31 -2.16 -13.35
CA THR A 136 5.61 -3.56 -12.95
C THR A 136 4.65 -4.15 -11.90
N VAL A 137 3.82 -3.29 -11.29
CA VAL A 137 2.91 -3.63 -10.18
C VAL A 137 2.04 -4.84 -10.48
N THR A 138 1.41 -4.88 -11.67
CA THR A 138 0.47 -5.94 -12.05
C THR A 138 1.14 -7.31 -12.10
N ALA A 139 2.29 -7.41 -12.78
CA ALA A 139 3.00 -8.67 -12.91
C ALA A 139 3.48 -9.20 -11.55
N GLN A 140 4.04 -8.32 -10.72
CA GLN A 140 4.51 -8.68 -9.38
C GLN A 140 3.35 -9.12 -8.48
N LEU A 141 2.26 -8.35 -8.45
CA LEU A 141 1.10 -8.69 -7.62
C LEU A 141 0.45 -10.01 -8.04
N ILE A 142 0.34 -10.28 -9.34
CA ILE A 142 -0.18 -11.56 -9.84
C ILE A 142 0.74 -12.70 -9.38
N SER A 143 2.05 -12.56 -9.52
CA SER A 143 3.01 -13.56 -9.04
C SER A 143 2.84 -13.82 -7.55
N THR A 144 2.82 -12.75 -6.74
CA THR A 144 2.62 -12.84 -5.29
C THR A 144 1.31 -13.54 -4.92
N TYR A 145 0.22 -13.23 -5.62
CA TYR A 145 -1.07 -13.89 -5.42
C TYR A 145 -1.00 -15.39 -5.75
N LEU A 146 -0.38 -15.76 -6.87
CA LEU A 146 -0.25 -17.16 -7.28
C LEU A 146 0.62 -17.94 -6.29
N ASP A 147 1.69 -17.34 -5.77
CA ASP A 147 2.54 -17.96 -4.73
C ASP A 147 1.77 -18.19 -3.43
N ILE A 148 0.98 -17.20 -2.99
CA ILE A 148 0.11 -17.32 -1.82
C ILE A 148 -0.91 -18.45 -2.01
N LYS A 149 -1.52 -18.52 -3.19
CA LYS A 149 -2.49 -19.55 -3.54
C LYS A 149 -1.86 -20.95 -3.58
N ALA A 150 -0.65 -21.07 -4.14
CA ALA A 150 0.07 -22.35 -4.24
C ALA A 150 0.48 -22.92 -2.87
N ARG A 151 0.52 -22.09 -1.84
CA ARG A 151 0.85 -22.47 -0.45
C ARG A 151 -0.39 -22.76 0.40
N ASP A 152 -1.59 -22.83 -0.19
CA ASP A 152 -2.87 -23.01 0.50
C ASP A 152 -3.10 -22.01 1.65
N LEU A 153 -2.58 -20.78 1.49
CA LEU A 153 -2.75 -19.74 2.50
C LEU A 153 -4.11 -19.04 2.42
N ILE A 154 -4.90 -19.27 1.38
CA ILE A 154 -6.20 -18.65 1.12
C ILE A 154 -7.27 -19.66 0.72
#